data_AF-A0A329WK04-F1
#
_entry.id   AF-A0A329WK04-F1
#
_cell.length_a   1.000
_cell.length_b   1.000
_cell.length_c   1.000
_cell.angle_alpha   90.00
_cell.angle_beta   90.00
_cell.angle_gamma   90.00
#
_symmetry.space_group_name_H-M   'P 1'
#
loop_
_entity.id
_entity.type
_entity.pdbx_description
1 polymer ?
#
loop_
_entity_poly.entity_id
_entity_poly.type
_entity_poly.pdbx_seq_one_letter_code
_entity_poly.pdbx_strand_id
1 'polypeptide(L)'
;MSISVGYIRQLIIKIACETTGDDTEELIKRGRLEIPARDAIEFMVRLEALLDCTLGWSKYEHLSMEINNLAEIINKKLNAQSSDEPMPLSP
;
A
#
# COMPACT_ATOMS: atom_id res chain seq x y z
N MET A 1 0.02 -9.87 14.93
CA MET A 1 1.34 -9.66 14.29
C MET A 1 1.32 -8.27 13.68
N SER A 2 2.26 -7.39 14.02
CA SER A 2 2.37 -6.09 13.35
C SER A 2 3.20 -6.25 12.06
N ILE A 3 2.65 -5.78 10.95
CA ILE A 3 3.40 -5.73 9.69
C ILE A 3 4.39 -4.56 9.78
N SER A 4 5.67 -4.81 9.51
CA SER A 4 6.67 -3.74 9.58
C SER A 4 6.51 -2.75 8.41
N VAL A 5 6.78 -1.46 8.66
CA VAL A 5 6.83 -0.44 7.61
C VAL A 5 7.81 -0.81 6.50
N GLY A 6 8.91 -1.49 6.85
CA GLY A 6 9.88 -2.01 5.89
C GLY A 6 9.28 -3.03 4.92
N TYR A 7 8.46 -3.96 5.42
CA TYR A 7 7.76 -4.93 4.58
C TYR A 7 6.71 -4.26 3.68
N ILE A 8 5.92 -3.34 4.23
CA ILE A 8 4.94 -2.58 3.44
C ILE A 8 5.63 -1.81 2.31
N ARG A 9 6.77 -1.19 2.60
CA ARG A 9 7.59 -0.49 1.60
C ARG A 9 8.08 -1.44 0.49
N GLN A 10 8.56 -2.63 0.85
CA GLN A 10 8.97 -3.64 -0.13
C GLN A 10 7.80 -4.10 -1.02
N LEU A 11 6.62 -4.29 -0.44
CA LEU A 11 5.40 -4.62 -1.18
C LEU A 11 5.01 -3.52 -2.16
N ILE A 12 4.99 -2.26 -1.71
CA ILE A 12 4.70 -1.10 -2.58
C ILE A 12 5.64 -1.09 -3.79
N ILE A 13 6.95 -1.21 -3.56
CA ILE A 13 7.96 -1.20 -4.64
C ILE A 13 7.70 -2.35 -5.61
N LYS A 14 7.52 -3.57 -5.09
CA LYS A 14 7.30 -4.75 -5.91
C LYS A 14 6.07 -4.60 -6.81
N ILE A 15 4.93 -4.25 -6.23
CA ILE A 15 3.67 -4.14 -6.97
C ILE A 15 3.74 -2.99 -7.97
N ALA A 16 4.34 -1.86 -7.60
CA ALA A 16 4.52 -0.73 -8.52
C ALA A 16 5.32 -1.15 -9.76
N CYS A 17 6.49 -1.78 -9.58
CA CYS A 17 7.30 -2.30 -10.69
C CYS A 17 6.58 -3.34 -11.54
N GLU A 18 5.86 -4.28 -10.91
CA GLU A 18 5.08 -5.29 -11.63
C GLU A 18 3.91 -4.71 -12.43
N THR A 19 3.37 -3.56 -12.00
CA THR A 19 2.22 -2.91 -12.65
C THR A 19 2.66 -1.95 -13.75
N THR A 20 3.71 -1.15 -13.52
CA THR A 20 4.15 -0.12 -14.49
C THR A 20 5.28 -0.56 -15.41
N GLY A 21 6.00 -1.63 -15.05
CA GLY A 21 7.25 -2.02 -15.69
C GLY A 21 8.44 -1.13 -15.31
N ASP A 22 8.32 -0.29 -14.28
CA ASP A 22 9.43 0.53 -13.76
C ASP A 22 10.58 -0.38 -13.28
N ASP A 23 11.82 0.05 -13.53
CA ASP A 23 12.99 -0.56 -12.93
C ASP A 23 13.00 -0.37 -11.40
N THR A 24 13.35 -1.44 -10.67
CA THR A 24 13.32 -1.43 -9.21
C THR A 24 14.39 -0.51 -8.61
N GLU A 25 15.60 -0.47 -9.17
CA GLU A 25 16.69 0.35 -8.63
C GLU A 25 16.39 1.85 -8.85
N GLU A 26 15.91 2.20 -10.05
CA GLU A 26 15.51 3.58 -10.36
C GLU A 26 14.31 4.03 -9.52
N LEU A 27 13.31 3.16 -9.28
CA LEU A 27 12.19 3.46 -8.39
C LEU A 27 12.67 3.70 -6.95
N ILE A 28 13.57 2.85 -6.43
CA ILE A 28 14.14 2.99 -5.09
C ILE A 28 14.90 4.31 -4.95
N LYS A 29 15.71 4.65 -5.96
CA LYS A 29 16.49 5.90 -6.01
C LYS A 29 15.60 7.14 -6.08
N ARG A 30 14.52 7.09 -6.87
CA ARG A 30 13.52 8.16 -6.97
C ARG A 30 12.72 8.31 -5.67
N GLY A 31 12.46 7.21 -4.96
CA GLY A 31 11.73 7.20 -3.69
C GLY A 31 10.25 7.58 -3.80
N ARG A 32 9.73 7.72 -5.03
CA ARG A 32 8.41 8.24 -5.33
C ARG A 32 7.71 7.38 -6.37
N LEU A 33 6.43 7.09 -6.16
CA LEU A 33 5.54 6.48 -7.13
C LEU A 33 5.10 7.54 -8.14
N GLU A 34 5.15 7.20 -9.42
CA GLU A 34 4.59 7.97 -10.52
C GLU A 34 3.82 6.97 -11.39
N ILE A 35 2.61 6.62 -10.95
CA ILE A 35 1.80 5.56 -11.58
C ILE A 35 0.69 6.20 -12.41
N PRO A 36 0.63 5.94 -13.74
CA PRO A 36 -0.46 6.38 -14.61
C PRO A 36 -1.83 6.00 -14.07
N ALA A 37 -2.85 6.83 -14.33
CA ALA A 37 -4.23 6.58 -13.86
C ALA A 37 -4.76 5.18 -14.24
N ARG A 38 -4.37 4.69 -15.42
CA ARG A 38 -4.74 3.36 -15.93
C ARG A 38 -4.23 2.22 -15.03
N ASP A 39 -3.04 2.40 -14.46
CA ASP A 39 -2.29 1.41 -13.69
C ASP A 39 -2.56 1.58 -12.18
N ALA A 40 -2.97 2.79 -11.75
CA ALA A 40 -3.16 3.14 -10.34
C ALA A 40 -4.23 2.29 -9.64
N ILE A 41 -5.34 1.97 -10.33
CA ILE A 41 -6.39 1.11 -9.75
C ILE A 41 -5.86 -0.32 -9.54
N GLU A 42 -5.18 -0.89 -10.54
CA GLU A 42 -4.61 -2.23 -10.42
C GLU A 42 -3.60 -2.29 -9.27
N PHE A 43 -2.68 -1.32 -9.22
CA PHE A 43 -1.70 -1.19 -8.14
C PHE A 43 -2.37 -1.19 -6.76
N MET A 44 -3.40 -0.36 -6.57
CA MET A 44 -4.09 -0.23 -5.28
C MET A 44 -4.87 -1.49 -4.91
N VAL A 45 -5.61 -2.09 -5.84
CA VAL A 45 -6.38 -3.32 -5.59
C VAL A 45 -5.46 -4.48 -5.20
N ARG A 46 -4.32 -4.64 -5.88
CA ARG A 46 -3.34 -5.69 -5.55
C ARG A 46 -2.72 -5.47 -4.18
N LEU A 47 -2.45 -4.21 -3.81
CA LEU A 47 -1.89 -3.85 -2.51
C LEU A 47 -2.91 -4.08 -1.38
N GLU A 48 -4.17 -3.68 -1.58
CA GLU A 48 -5.29 -3.95 -0.66
C GLU A 48 -5.47 -5.45 -0.41
N ALA A 49 -5.48 -6.27 -1.47
CA ALA A 49 -5.64 -7.71 -1.38
C ALA A 49 -4.49 -8.41 -0.62
N LEU A 50 -3.24 -7.97 -0.84
CA LEU A 50 -2.07 -8.56 -0.16
C LEU A 50 -1.95 -8.17 1.31
N LEU A 51 -2.53 -7.04 1.70
CA LEU A 51 -2.49 -6.52 3.05
C LEU A 51 -3.78 -6.77 3.84
N ASP A 52 -4.78 -7.35 3.20
CA ASP A 52 -6.13 -7.57 3.75
C ASP A 52 -6.71 -6.30 4.37
N CYS A 53 -6.62 -5.17 3.65
CA CYS A 53 -7.11 -3.88 4.12
C CYS A 53 -7.75 -3.05 3.01
N THR A 54 -8.58 -2.09 3.39
CA THR A 54 -9.19 -1.13 2.45
C THR A 54 -8.51 0.23 2.57
N LEU A 55 -7.80 0.63 1.52
CA LEU A 55 -7.15 1.93 1.39
C LEU A 55 -8.12 2.99 0.87
N GLY A 56 -9.18 2.60 0.16
CA GLY A 56 -10.29 3.49 -0.24
C GLY A 56 -9.99 4.31 -1.48
N TRP A 57 -9.09 3.81 -2.32
CA TRP A 57 -8.68 4.47 -3.56
C TRP A 57 -9.68 4.16 -4.67
N SER A 58 -10.62 5.07 -4.89
CA SER A 58 -11.72 4.89 -5.84
C SER A 58 -11.62 5.77 -7.08
N LYS A 59 -10.63 6.66 -7.15
CA LYS A 59 -10.49 7.62 -8.24
C LYS A 59 -9.53 7.10 -9.32
N TYR A 60 -9.99 7.20 -10.57
CA TYR A 60 -9.16 7.00 -11.75
C TYR A 60 -8.30 8.25 -11.97
N GLU A 61 -7.20 8.35 -11.23
CA GLU A 61 -6.27 9.48 -11.30
C GLU A 61 -4.81 9.01 -11.21
N HIS A 62 -3.90 9.84 -11.72
CA HIS A 62 -2.48 9.57 -11.63
C HIS A 62 -2.03 9.56 -10.15
N LEU A 63 -1.35 8.50 -9.74
CA LEU A 63 -0.84 8.37 -8.38
C LEU A 63 0.60 8.87 -8.33
N SER A 64 0.78 10.04 -7.71
CA SER A 64 2.08 10.64 -7.45
C SER A 64 2.29 10.81 -5.95
N MET A 65 3.08 9.93 -5.32
CA MET A 65 3.25 9.89 -3.87
C MET A 65 4.60 9.33 -3.46
N GLU A 66 5.20 9.85 -2.39
CA GLU A 66 6.40 9.24 -1.82
C GLU A 66 6.09 7.85 -1.25
N ILE A 67 6.97 6.89 -1.53
CA ILE A 67 6.79 5.49 -1.13
C ILE A 67 6.67 5.38 0.40
N ASN A 68 7.48 6.14 1.13
CA ASN A 68 7.47 6.14 2.59
C ASN A 68 6.14 6.68 3.15
N ASN A 69 5.57 7.72 2.52
CA ASN A 69 4.28 8.29 2.96
C ASN A 69 3.16 7.28 2.77
N LEU A 70 3.12 6.57 1.63
CA LEU A 70 2.15 5.50 1.42
C LEU A 70 2.33 4.36 2.44
N ALA A 71 3.58 3.96 2.70
CA ALA A 71 3.87 2.91 3.67
C ALA A 71 3.40 3.27 5.08
N GLU A 72 3.57 4.52 5.50
CA GLU A 72 3.07 5.00 6.79
C GLU A 72 1.54 5.06 6.86
N ILE A 73 0.86 5.50 5.80
CA ILE A 73 -0.61 5.53 5.71
C ILE A 73 -1.16 4.11 5.90
N ILE A 74 -0.59 3.16 5.18
CA ILE A 74 -0.97 1.74 5.25
C ILE A 74 -0.70 1.19 6.65
N ASN A 75 0.48 1.43 7.21
CA ASN A 75 0.82 0.96 8.55
C ASN A 75 -0.15 1.51 9.60
N LYS A 76 -0.52 2.79 9.53
CA LYS A 76 -1.54 3.38 10.43
C LYS A 76 -2.89 2.70 10.27
N LYS A 77 -3.34 2.44 9.03
CA LYS A 77 -4.60 1.73 8.77
C LYS A 77 -4.60 0.30 9.35
N LEU A 78 -3.54 -0.47 9.12
CA LEU A 78 -3.42 -1.84 9.63
C LEU A 78 -3.43 -1.89 11.16
N ASN A 79 -2.71 -0.96 11.82
CA ASN A 79 -2.70 -0.89 13.29
C ASN A 79 -4.06 -0.46 13.87
N ALA A 80 -4.82 0.38 13.16
CA ALA A 80 -6.17 0.75 13.57
C ALA A 80 -7.13 -0.46 13.51
N GLN A 81 -7.07 -1.27 12.44
CA GLN A 81 -7.87 -2.48 12.29
C GLN A 81 -7.57 -3.54 13.35
N SER A 82 -6.30 -3.70 13.74
CA SER A 82 -5.93 -4.66 14.79
C SER A 82 -6.40 -4.27 16.19
N SER A 83 -6.78 -3.01 16.40
CA SER A 83 -7.30 -2.53 17.68
C SER A 83 -8.80 -2.82 17.88
N ASP A 84 -9.50 -3.24 16.82
CA ASP A 84 -10.91 -3.70 16.89
C ASP A 84 -10.96 -5.18 17.32
N GLU A 85 -10.34 -5.50 18.46
CA GLU A 85 -10.46 -6.83 19.07
C GLU A 85 -11.93 -7.06 19.49
N PRO A 86 -12.54 -8.23 19.21
CA PRO A 86 -13.94 -8.48 19.56
C PRO A 86 -14.09 -8.37 21.08
N MET A 87 -15.04 -7.55 21.55
CA MET A 87 -15.46 -7.60 22.95
C MET A 87 -15.71 -9.07 23.32
N PRO A 88 -15.15 -9.60 24.42
CA PRO A 88 -15.46 -10.94 24.85
C PRO A 88 -16.97 -11.00 25.08
N LEU A 89 -17.65 -11.88 24.32
CA LEU A 89 -19.03 -12.23 24.61
C LEU A 89 -19.05 -12.74 26.05
N SER A 90 -19.58 -11.90 26.94
CA SER A 90 -19.77 -12.27 28.34
C SER A 90 -20.83 -13.39 28.39
N PRO A 91 -20.63 -14.41 29.23
CA PRO A 91 -21.46 -15.62 29.27
C PRO A 91 -22.91 -15.37 29.70
#